data_AF-A0AAV4DYW5-F1
#
_entry.id   AF-A0AAV4DYW5-F1
#
_cell.length_a   1.000
_cell.length_b   1.000
_cell.length_c   1.000
_cell.angle_alpha   90.00
_cell.angle_beta   90.00
_cell.angle_gamma   90.00
#
_symmetry.space_group_name_H-M   'P 1'
#
loop_
_entity.id
_entity.type
_entity.pdbx_description
1 polymer ?
#
loop_
_entity_poly.entity_id
_entity_poly.type
_entity_poly.pdbx_seq_one_letter_code
_entity_poly.pdbx_strand_id
1 'polypeptide(L)'
;MGVEREEEKNEEKQEEEEEDERRRRRKMRLRRVRRSSDTDEENNGQSEVDSLKAEIVNLKKQQEKLERRVISEKQEVQNNFSSIEKKMMNSIKKYNLRLRENIAQLESNNKAHVDELSKDLKTCENNIKGLRKLQKMLQQRNQSPGATALPMSSSNAGDTVTSKPLKDLRQSAEFSVRADGDKKEPGINDVKLLPGGLLVVTDGSNQCLKLFNIQVKLPAWPLFIPILRH
;
A
#
# COMPACT_ATOMS: atom_id res chain seq x y z
N MET A 1 128.13 -21.32 2.18
CA MET A 1 126.98 -21.36 3.12
C MET A 1 126.47 -19.98 3.56
N GLY A 2 126.96 -18.85 3.00
CA GLY A 2 126.45 -17.50 3.32
C GLY A 2 125.52 -16.89 2.25
N VAL A 3 125.63 -17.33 0.99
CA VAL A 3 124.88 -16.78 -0.16
C VAL A 3 123.49 -17.42 -0.31
N GLU A 4 123.39 -18.74 -0.09
CA GLU A 4 122.10 -19.47 -0.11
C GLU A 4 121.11 -18.96 0.96
N ARG A 5 121.61 -18.44 2.09
CA ARG A 5 120.77 -17.84 3.15
C ARG A 5 120.30 -16.42 2.85
N GLU A 6 120.92 -15.71 1.90
CA GLU A 6 120.45 -14.38 1.47
C GLU A 6 119.46 -14.48 0.31
N GLU A 7 119.61 -15.47 -0.57
CA GLU A 7 118.62 -15.77 -1.62
C GLU A 7 117.32 -16.30 -1.02
N GLU A 8 117.35 -17.25 -0.08
CA GLU A 8 116.14 -17.71 0.64
C GLU A 8 115.42 -16.55 1.36
N LYS A 9 116.16 -15.61 1.96
CA LYS A 9 115.57 -14.44 2.63
C LYS A 9 114.96 -13.42 1.67
N ASN A 10 115.46 -13.35 0.43
CA ASN A 10 114.90 -12.46 -0.59
C ASN A 10 113.69 -13.10 -1.27
N GLU A 11 113.70 -14.41 -1.48
CA GLU A 11 112.52 -15.16 -1.95
C GLU A 11 111.40 -15.11 -0.91
N GLU A 12 111.70 -15.35 0.37
CA GLU A 12 110.72 -15.29 1.46
C GLU A 12 110.11 -13.88 1.61
N LYS A 13 110.91 -12.83 1.42
CA LYS A 13 110.41 -11.44 1.38
C LYS A 13 109.54 -11.14 0.16
N GLN A 14 109.89 -11.67 -1.02
CA GLN A 14 109.08 -11.48 -2.22
C GLN A 14 107.75 -12.22 -2.12
N GLU A 15 107.75 -13.44 -1.58
CA GLU A 15 106.52 -14.20 -1.31
C GLU A 15 105.64 -13.48 -0.27
N GLU A 16 106.23 -12.93 0.79
CA GLU A 16 105.50 -12.17 1.80
C GLU A 16 104.86 -10.90 1.19
N GLU A 17 105.59 -10.15 0.35
CA GLU A 17 105.07 -8.96 -0.32
C GLU A 17 103.95 -9.30 -1.33
N GLU A 18 104.08 -10.40 -2.06
CA GLU A 18 103.05 -10.87 -2.98
C GLU A 18 101.80 -11.37 -2.23
N GLU A 19 101.97 -12.06 -1.10
CA GLU A 19 100.85 -12.48 -0.25
C GLU A 19 100.13 -11.27 0.36
N ASP A 20 100.88 -10.27 0.82
CA ASP A 20 100.31 -9.04 1.36
C ASP A 20 99.55 -8.24 0.29
N GLU A 21 100.07 -8.19 -0.94
CA GLU A 21 99.35 -7.57 -2.04
C GLU A 21 98.09 -8.36 -2.43
N ARG A 22 98.14 -9.70 -2.44
CA ARG A 22 96.96 -10.56 -2.62
C ARG A 22 95.93 -10.31 -1.52
N ARG A 23 96.34 -10.17 -0.25
CA ARG A 23 95.47 -9.83 0.88
C ARG A 23 94.83 -8.45 0.70
N ARG A 24 95.60 -7.44 0.28
CA ARG A 24 95.07 -6.09 -0.01
C ARG A 24 94.05 -6.11 -1.14
N ARG A 25 94.33 -6.79 -2.25
CA ARG A 25 93.41 -6.94 -3.39
C ARG A 25 92.13 -7.67 -2.99
N ARG A 26 92.23 -8.74 -2.19
CA ARG A 26 91.07 -9.47 -1.66
C ARG A 26 90.21 -8.61 -0.74
N LYS A 27 90.84 -7.83 0.15
CA LYS A 27 90.15 -6.89 1.06
C LYS A 27 89.44 -5.77 0.30
N MET A 28 90.05 -5.24 -0.77
CA MET A 28 89.44 -4.25 -1.66
C MET A 28 88.23 -4.82 -2.41
N ARG A 29 88.33 -6.03 -2.97
CA ARG A 29 87.21 -6.71 -3.64
C ARG A 29 86.04 -6.95 -2.70
N LEU A 30 86.30 -7.45 -1.49
CA LEU A 30 85.26 -7.67 -0.48
C LEU A 30 84.55 -6.38 -0.07
N ARG A 31 85.29 -5.27 0.08
CA ARG A 31 84.70 -3.95 0.35
C ARG A 31 83.83 -3.46 -0.80
N ARG A 32 84.22 -3.71 -2.05
CA ARG A 32 83.44 -3.31 -3.24
C ARG A 32 82.16 -4.12 -3.36
N VAL A 33 82.22 -5.44 -3.14
CA VAL A 33 81.05 -6.34 -3.18
C VAL A 33 80.05 -6.02 -2.07
N ARG A 34 80.53 -5.74 -0.85
CA ARG A 34 79.63 -5.32 0.24
C ARG A 34 78.95 -3.99 -0.07
N ARG A 35 79.71 -2.99 -0.53
CA ARG A 35 79.14 -1.68 -0.91
C ARG A 35 78.13 -1.78 -2.07
N SER A 36 78.34 -2.64 -3.06
CA SER A 36 77.36 -2.85 -4.13
C SER A 36 76.11 -3.59 -3.65
N SER A 37 76.27 -4.61 -2.78
CA SER A 37 75.14 -5.34 -2.18
C SER A 37 74.24 -4.44 -1.35
N ASP A 38 74.83 -3.62 -0.48
CA ASP A 38 74.09 -2.73 0.42
C ASP A 38 73.35 -1.63 -0.36
N THR A 39 73.94 -1.13 -1.46
CA THR A 39 73.32 -0.10 -2.31
C THR A 39 72.23 -0.62 -3.23
N ASP A 40 72.34 -1.86 -3.74
CA ASP A 40 71.31 -2.47 -4.57
C ASP A 40 70.05 -2.84 -3.75
N GLU A 41 70.21 -3.30 -2.50
CA GLU A 41 69.09 -3.55 -1.58
C GLU A 41 68.40 -2.26 -1.13
N GLU A 42 69.16 -1.21 -0.80
CA GLU A 42 68.59 0.11 -0.46
C GLU A 42 67.83 0.73 -1.63
N ASN A 43 68.37 0.64 -2.86
CA ASN A 43 67.71 1.16 -4.05
C ASN A 43 66.41 0.41 -4.39
N ASN A 44 66.37 -0.92 -4.21
CA ASN A 44 65.16 -1.70 -4.42
C ASN A 44 64.08 -1.37 -3.38
N GLY A 45 64.46 -1.28 -2.10
CA GLY A 45 63.53 -0.89 -1.03
C GLY A 45 62.96 0.52 -1.23
N GLN A 46 63.78 1.46 -1.70
CA GLN A 46 63.34 2.82 -1.99
C GLN A 46 62.36 2.87 -3.19
N SER A 47 62.60 2.09 -4.24
CA SER A 47 61.69 1.99 -5.39
C SER A 47 60.32 1.41 -5.01
N GLU A 48 60.28 0.40 -4.13
CA GLU A 48 59.02 -0.15 -3.61
C GLU A 48 58.26 0.86 -2.75
N VAL A 49 58.97 1.56 -1.87
CA VAL A 49 58.38 2.62 -1.04
C VAL A 49 57.79 3.74 -1.89
N ASP A 50 58.47 4.15 -2.95
CA ASP A 50 57.99 5.21 -3.84
C ASP A 50 56.81 4.75 -4.71
N SER A 51 56.78 3.48 -5.12
CA SER A 51 55.61 2.85 -5.76
C SER A 51 54.39 2.83 -4.83
N LEU A 52 54.56 2.39 -3.57
CA LEU A 52 53.49 2.36 -2.58
C LEU A 52 52.98 3.77 -2.24
N LYS A 53 53.86 4.77 -2.15
CA LYS A 53 53.43 6.18 -1.98
C LYS A 53 52.58 6.65 -3.16
N ALA A 54 52.96 6.32 -4.39
CA ALA A 54 52.18 6.67 -5.58
C ALA A 54 50.80 5.99 -5.57
N GLU A 55 50.74 4.72 -5.16
CA GLU A 55 49.48 3.99 -5.01
C GLU A 55 48.58 4.62 -3.92
N ILE A 56 49.14 4.96 -2.75
CA ILE A 56 48.40 5.64 -1.68
C ILE A 56 47.81 6.97 -2.17
N VAL A 57 48.59 7.76 -2.92
CA VAL A 57 48.10 9.02 -3.49
C VAL A 57 46.96 8.77 -4.49
N ASN A 58 47.08 7.74 -5.33
CA ASN A 58 46.02 7.37 -6.28
C ASN A 58 44.74 6.92 -5.55
N LEU A 59 44.88 6.05 -4.54
CA LEU A 59 43.77 5.57 -3.72
C LEU A 59 43.06 6.71 -2.99
N LYS A 60 43.80 7.66 -2.40
CA LYS A 60 43.22 8.87 -1.79
C LYS A 60 42.43 9.70 -2.80
N LYS A 61 42.97 9.88 -4.01
CA LYS A 61 42.27 10.60 -5.08
C LYS A 61 41.00 9.89 -5.53
N GLN A 62 41.02 8.55 -5.59
CA GLN A 62 39.84 7.74 -5.88
C GLN A 62 38.81 7.84 -4.76
N GLN A 63 39.24 7.80 -3.50
CA GLN A 63 38.38 7.97 -2.34
C GLN A 63 37.68 9.34 -2.36
N GLU A 64 38.41 10.44 -2.56
CA GLU A 64 37.82 11.78 -2.68
C GLU A 64 36.79 11.86 -3.81
N LYS A 65 37.07 11.20 -4.96
CA LYS A 65 36.14 11.16 -6.09
C LYS A 65 34.87 10.38 -5.74
N LEU A 66 34.99 9.27 -5.02
CA LEU A 66 33.85 8.49 -4.55
C LEU A 66 33.03 9.27 -3.52
N GLU A 67 33.67 9.93 -2.55
CA GLU A 67 33.00 10.75 -1.55
C GLU A 67 32.18 11.88 -2.20
N ARG A 68 32.75 12.58 -3.19
CA ARG A 68 32.02 13.60 -3.95
C ARG A 68 30.81 13.03 -4.69
N ARG A 69 30.93 11.83 -5.27
CA ARG A 69 29.78 11.15 -5.92
C ARG A 69 28.69 10.82 -4.91
N VAL A 70 29.06 10.21 -3.78
CA VAL A 70 28.11 9.84 -2.71
C VAL A 70 27.37 11.09 -2.19
N ILE A 71 28.06 12.21 -2.00
CA ILE A 71 27.43 13.47 -1.58
C ILE A 71 26.45 13.96 -2.64
N SER A 72 26.84 13.94 -3.92
CA SER A 72 25.98 14.35 -5.04
C SER A 72 24.73 13.48 -5.15
N GLU A 73 24.89 12.16 -5.10
CA GLU A 73 23.79 11.18 -5.17
C GLU A 73 22.85 11.34 -3.97
N LYS A 74 23.39 11.53 -2.76
CA LYS A 74 22.59 11.80 -1.57
C LYS A 74 21.74 13.06 -1.72
N GLN A 75 22.32 14.12 -2.30
CA GLN A 75 21.59 15.37 -2.55
C GLN A 75 20.51 15.20 -3.62
N GLU A 76 20.78 14.43 -4.68
CA GLU A 76 19.80 14.11 -5.72
C GLU A 76 18.63 13.30 -5.16
N VAL A 77 18.91 12.25 -4.37
CA VAL A 77 17.89 11.44 -3.69
C VAL A 77 17.04 12.33 -2.77
N GLN A 78 17.67 13.23 -2.01
CA GLN A 78 16.96 14.16 -1.14
C GLN A 78 16.02 15.09 -1.94
N ASN A 79 16.50 15.65 -3.04
CA ASN A 79 15.69 16.51 -3.92
C ASN A 79 14.51 15.74 -4.53
N ASN A 80 14.74 14.51 -4.97
CA ASN A 80 13.72 13.61 -5.51
C ASN A 80 12.67 13.28 -4.45
N PHE A 81 13.08 12.98 -3.22
CA PHE A 81 12.18 12.72 -2.11
C PHE A 81 11.29 13.93 -1.80
N SER A 82 11.88 15.12 -1.68
CA SER A 82 11.11 16.36 -1.48
C SER A 82 10.13 16.66 -2.62
N SER A 83 10.49 16.31 -3.86
CA SER A 83 9.59 16.45 -5.02
C SER A 83 8.40 15.48 -4.94
N ILE A 84 8.66 14.23 -4.57
CA ILE A 84 7.63 13.19 -4.38
C ILE A 84 6.69 13.58 -3.25
N GLU A 85 7.21 14.02 -2.10
CA GLU A 85 6.39 14.47 -0.97
C GLU A 85 5.45 15.62 -1.37
N LYS A 86 5.96 16.62 -2.11
CA LYS A 86 5.12 17.73 -2.63
C LYS A 86 4.00 17.22 -3.55
N LYS A 87 4.31 16.31 -4.47
CA LYS A 87 3.31 15.71 -5.37
C LYS A 87 2.26 14.92 -4.59
N MET A 88 2.69 14.09 -3.62
CA MET A 88 1.81 13.31 -2.77
C MET A 88 0.89 14.20 -1.94
N MET A 89 1.43 15.24 -1.30
CA MET A 89 0.64 16.20 -0.51
C MET A 89 -0.39 16.94 -1.37
N ASN A 90 -0.04 17.32 -2.60
CA ASN A 90 -1.00 17.94 -3.52
C ASN A 90 -2.11 16.97 -3.94
N SER A 91 -1.78 15.71 -4.19
CA SER A 91 -2.77 14.66 -4.49
C SER A 91 -3.72 14.42 -3.31
N ILE A 92 -3.19 14.33 -2.08
CA ILE A 92 -3.99 14.19 -0.86
C ILE A 92 -4.92 15.40 -0.68
N LYS A 93 -4.41 16.63 -0.86
CA LYS A 93 -5.22 17.85 -0.79
C LYS A 93 -6.37 17.83 -1.80
N LYS A 94 -6.08 17.44 -3.06
CA LYS A 94 -7.09 17.36 -4.12
C LYS A 94 -8.15 16.30 -3.83
N TYR A 95 -7.74 15.14 -3.32
CA TYR A 95 -8.68 14.08 -2.93
C TYR A 95 -9.59 14.55 -1.78
N ASN A 96 -9.01 15.14 -0.73
CA ASN A 96 -9.78 15.64 0.41
C ASN A 96 -10.75 16.76 0.02
N LEU A 97 -10.37 17.63 -0.94
CA LEU A 97 -11.26 18.66 -1.45
C LEU A 97 -12.49 18.03 -2.13
N ARG A 98 -12.28 17.08 -3.04
CA ARG A 98 -13.37 16.36 -3.72
C ARG A 98 -14.26 15.61 -2.74
N LEU A 99 -13.66 15.00 -1.70
CA LEU A 99 -14.42 14.30 -0.67
C LEU A 99 -15.34 15.27 0.08
N ARG A 100 -14.86 16.47 0.43
CA ARG A 100 -15.67 17.51 1.07
C ARG A 100 -16.80 18.00 0.16
N GLU A 101 -16.52 18.21 -1.12
CA GLU A 101 -17.53 18.60 -2.12
C GLU A 101 -18.63 17.53 -2.22
N ASN A 102 -18.26 16.25 -2.30
CA ASN A 102 -19.21 15.14 -2.35
C ASN A 102 -20.05 15.04 -1.07
N ILE A 103 -19.43 15.22 0.10
CA ILE A 103 -20.15 15.22 1.39
C ILE A 103 -21.16 16.37 1.42
N ALA A 104 -20.75 17.59 1.06
CA ALA A 104 -21.62 18.75 1.03
C ALA A 104 -22.81 18.56 0.06
N GLN A 105 -22.56 17.94 -1.10
CA GLN A 105 -23.61 17.61 -2.06
C GLN A 105 -24.60 16.59 -1.49
N LEU A 106 -24.11 15.53 -0.84
CA LEU A 106 -24.96 14.53 -0.18
C LEU A 106 -25.79 15.15 0.96
N GLU A 107 -25.20 16.01 1.76
CA GLU A 107 -25.90 16.74 2.83
C GLU A 107 -27.00 17.64 2.27
N SER A 108 -26.72 18.37 1.19
CA SER A 108 -27.72 19.20 0.49
C SER A 108 -28.86 18.36 -0.06
N ASN A 109 -28.56 17.23 -0.72
CA ASN A 109 -29.58 16.34 -1.28
C ASN A 109 -30.44 15.70 -0.19
N ASN A 110 -29.82 15.22 0.89
CA ASN A 110 -30.53 14.64 2.02
C ASN A 110 -31.42 15.68 2.70
N LYS A 111 -30.96 16.92 2.85
CA LYS A 111 -31.77 18.01 3.39
C LYS A 111 -32.99 18.29 2.51
N ALA A 112 -32.81 18.39 1.20
CA ALA A 112 -33.92 18.58 0.27
C ALA A 112 -34.95 17.45 0.37
N HIS A 113 -34.49 16.19 0.44
CA HIS A 113 -35.36 15.04 0.59
C HIS A 113 -36.10 15.02 1.95
N VAL A 114 -35.45 15.42 3.04
CA VAL A 114 -36.09 15.55 4.35
C VAL A 114 -37.15 16.65 4.34
N ASP A 115 -36.86 17.79 3.69
CA ASP A 115 -37.82 18.89 3.54
C ASP A 115 -39.05 18.47 2.72
N GLU A 116 -38.85 17.66 1.67
CA GLU A 116 -39.93 17.08 0.87
C GLU A 116 -40.80 16.12 1.69
N LEU A 117 -40.20 15.15 2.38
CA LEU A 117 -40.93 14.24 3.27
C LEU A 117 -41.70 14.99 4.37
N SER A 118 -41.15 16.10 4.87
CA SER A 118 -41.83 16.96 5.84
C SER A 118 -43.09 17.62 5.26
N LYS A 119 -43.06 18.04 3.99
CA LYS A 119 -44.22 18.59 3.28
C LYS A 119 -45.29 17.52 3.05
N ASP A 120 -44.87 16.32 2.64
CA ASP A 120 -45.78 15.19 2.43
C ASP A 120 -46.46 14.78 3.73
N LEU A 121 -45.71 14.72 4.83
CA LEU A 121 -46.25 14.41 6.15
C LEU A 121 -47.32 15.43 6.58
N LYS A 122 -47.06 16.73 6.42
CA LYS A 122 -48.05 17.78 6.70
C LYS A 122 -49.31 17.64 5.84
N THR A 123 -49.14 17.27 4.56
CA THR A 123 -50.26 17.05 3.65
C THR A 123 -51.11 15.85 4.11
N CYS A 124 -50.46 14.75 4.47
CA CYS A 124 -51.13 13.58 5.05
C CYS A 124 -51.86 13.92 6.36
N GLU A 125 -51.25 14.68 7.26
CA GLU A 125 -51.90 15.14 8.50
C GLU A 125 -53.18 15.94 8.22
N ASN A 126 -53.13 16.85 7.23
CA ASN A 126 -54.30 17.63 6.82
C ASN A 126 -55.41 16.74 6.24
N ASN A 127 -55.05 15.75 5.42
CA ASN A 127 -56.00 14.77 4.88
C ASN A 127 -56.66 13.94 5.98
N ILE A 128 -55.89 13.46 6.96
CA ILE A 128 -56.41 12.73 8.12
C ILE A 128 -57.39 13.61 8.93
N LYS A 129 -57.05 14.89 9.16
CA LYS A 129 -57.96 15.83 9.83
C LYS A 129 -59.27 16.00 9.04
N GLY A 130 -59.20 16.12 7.72
CA GLY A 130 -60.36 16.18 6.83
C GLY A 130 -61.25 14.95 6.94
N LEU A 131 -60.66 13.75 6.85
CA LEU A 131 -61.39 12.48 6.99
C LEU A 131 -62.05 12.34 8.36
N ARG A 132 -61.37 12.72 9.45
CA ARG A 132 -61.95 12.73 10.81
C ARG A 132 -63.15 13.68 10.91
N LYS A 133 -63.10 14.84 10.25
CA LYS A 133 -64.24 15.77 10.21
C LYS A 133 -65.44 15.17 9.47
N LEU A 134 -65.20 14.54 8.32
CA LEU A 134 -66.23 13.83 7.57
C LEU A 134 -66.84 12.68 8.38
N GLN A 135 -66.03 11.90 9.07
CA GLN A 135 -66.49 10.83 9.96
C GLN A 135 -67.43 11.38 11.05
N LYS A 136 -67.09 12.50 11.68
CA LYS A 136 -67.96 13.15 12.69
C LYS A 136 -69.29 13.62 12.10
N MET A 137 -69.28 14.22 10.90
CA MET A 137 -70.51 14.64 10.21
C MET A 137 -71.42 13.45 9.90
N LEU A 138 -70.86 12.34 9.44
CA LEU A 138 -71.63 11.11 9.16
C LEU A 138 -72.21 10.50 10.45
N GLN A 139 -71.45 10.49 11.54
CA GLN A 139 -71.95 10.03 12.84
C GLN A 139 -73.10 10.89 13.36
N GLN A 140 -73.01 12.22 13.23
CA GLN A 140 -74.09 13.13 13.61
C GLN A 140 -75.36 12.91 12.79
N ARG A 141 -75.24 12.69 11.47
CA ARG A 141 -76.37 12.37 10.60
C ARG A 141 -77.09 11.09 11.04
N ASN A 142 -76.34 10.08 11.44
CA ASN A 142 -76.89 8.80 11.89
C ASN A 142 -77.47 8.83 13.32
N GLN A 143 -77.13 9.86 14.12
CA GLN A 143 -77.61 10.01 15.50
C GLN A 143 -78.79 11.00 15.63
N SER A 144 -79.24 11.62 14.54
CA SER A 144 -80.45 12.48 14.52
C SER A 144 -81.72 11.62 14.55
N PRO A 145 -82.45 11.51 15.68
CA PRO A 145 -83.72 10.80 15.75
C PRO A 145 -84.82 11.78 15.34
N GLY A 146 -85.23 11.77 14.07
CA GLY A 146 -86.33 12.66 13.65
C GLY A 146 -86.54 12.93 12.16
N ALA A 147 -85.77 12.34 11.24
CA ALA A 147 -86.08 12.45 9.81
C ALA A 147 -86.99 11.29 9.39
N THR A 148 -88.28 11.60 9.34
CA THR A 148 -89.37 10.83 8.76
C THR A 148 -88.95 10.14 7.45
N ALA A 149 -89.31 8.87 7.32
CA ALA A 149 -89.12 8.07 6.12
C ALA A 149 -89.68 8.79 4.88
N LEU A 150 -88.83 9.03 3.88
CA LEU A 150 -89.25 9.28 2.50
C LEU A 150 -89.13 7.97 1.70
N PRO A 151 -90.04 7.76 0.73
CA PRO A 151 -90.30 6.44 0.18
C PRO A 151 -89.17 5.95 -0.72
N MET A 152 -88.89 4.66 -0.57
CA MET A 152 -88.03 3.91 -1.47
C MET A 152 -88.63 3.86 -2.87
N SER A 153 -87.99 4.50 -3.83
CA SER A 153 -88.12 4.14 -5.24
C SER A 153 -86.93 3.26 -5.60
N SER A 154 -87.22 1.98 -5.77
CA SER A 154 -86.32 0.96 -6.31
C SER A 154 -85.86 1.35 -7.72
N SER A 155 -84.56 1.29 -7.95
CA SER A 155 -84.04 0.99 -9.28
C SER A 155 -82.76 0.19 -9.13
N ASN A 156 -82.79 -1.00 -9.76
CA ASN A 156 -81.70 -1.93 -9.89
C ASN A 156 -80.49 -1.28 -10.55
N ALA A 157 -79.31 -1.52 -9.99
CA ALA A 157 -78.10 -1.77 -10.78
C ALA A 157 -77.20 -2.64 -9.90
N GLY A 158 -77.17 -3.93 -10.23
CA GLY A 158 -76.22 -4.86 -9.64
C GLY A 158 -74.82 -4.48 -10.08
N ASP A 159 -73.91 -4.38 -9.13
CA ASP A 159 -72.49 -4.44 -9.40
C ASP A 159 -71.85 -5.33 -8.33
N THR A 160 -71.76 -6.61 -8.68
CA THR A 160 -71.07 -7.64 -7.91
C THR A 160 -69.58 -7.33 -7.91
N VAL A 161 -69.14 -6.55 -6.93
CA VAL A 161 -67.71 -6.39 -6.64
C VAL A 161 -67.21 -7.71 -6.07
N THR A 162 -66.70 -8.55 -6.95
CA THR A 162 -65.91 -9.73 -6.62
C THR A 162 -64.63 -9.27 -5.94
N SER A 163 -64.61 -9.34 -4.61
CA SER A 163 -63.39 -9.17 -3.84
C SER A 163 -62.43 -10.33 -4.16
N LYS A 164 -61.46 -10.08 -5.05
CA LYS A 164 -60.31 -10.97 -5.23
C LYS A 164 -59.59 -11.10 -3.87
N PRO A 165 -59.30 -12.33 -3.40
CA PRO A 165 -58.49 -12.51 -2.21
C PRO A 165 -57.07 -12.02 -2.51
N LEU A 166 -56.52 -11.19 -1.61
CA LEU A 166 -55.09 -10.88 -1.51
C LEU A 166 -54.32 -12.15 -1.14
N LYS A 167 -54.16 -13.05 -2.12
CA LYS A 167 -53.04 -13.98 -2.15
C LYS A 167 -51.93 -13.30 -2.94
N ASP A 168 -50.70 -13.52 -2.52
CA ASP A 168 -49.47 -13.05 -3.16
C ASP A 168 -48.91 -11.74 -2.59
N LEU A 169 -48.63 -11.73 -1.29
CA LEU A 169 -47.58 -10.89 -0.71
C LEU A 169 -46.48 -11.77 -0.09
N ARG A 170 -45.88 -12.62 -0.91
CA ARG A 170 -44.55 -13.19 -0.67
C ARG A 170 -43.73 -13.02 -1.95
N GLN A 171 -43.36 -11.78 -2.25
CA GLN A 171 -42.23 -11.55 -3.15
C GLN A 171 -40.97 -11.85 -2.36
N SER A 172 -40.49 -13.09 -2.45
CA SER A 172 -39.10 -13.42 -2.13
C SER A 172 -38.22 -12.64 -3.10
N ALA A 173 -37.43 -11.70 -2.61
CA ALA A 173 -36.46 -10.99 -3.42
C ALA A 173 -35.39 -12.00 -3.87
N GLU A 174 -35.43 -12.38 -5.14
CA GLU A 174 -34.36 -13.14 -5.78
C GLU A 174 -33.19 -12.19 -6.07
N PHE A 175 -32.02 -12.50 -5.54
CA PHE A 175 -30.80 -11.76 -5.84
C PHE A 175 -29.93 -12.60 -6.78
N SER A 176 -29.61 -12.07 -7.95
CA SER A 176 -28.61 -12.66 -8.85
C SER A 176 -27.29 -11.92 -8.70
N VAL A 177 -26.21 -12.61 -8.35
CA VAL A 177 -24.87 -12.04 -8.32
C VAL A 177 -24.25 -12.20 -9.71
N ARG A 178 -24.18 -11.10 -10.49
CA ARG A 178 -23.40 -11.07 -11.74
C ARG A 178 -21.99 -10.58 -11.43
N ALA A 179 -20.99 -11.38 -11.76
CA ALA A 179 -19.61 -10.90 -11.80
C ALA A 179 -19.42 -10.02 -13.05
N ASP A 180 -18.68 -8.93 -12.90
CA ASP A 180 -18.30 -8.06 -14.01
C ASP A 180 -17.58 -8.88 -15.09
N GLY A 181 -18.18 -8.96 -16.29
CA GLY A 181 -17.50 -9.43 -17.51
C GLY A 181 -17.94 -10.78 -18.08
N ASP A 182 -18.58 -11.68 -17.32
CA ASP A 182 -18.89 -13.03 -17.80
C ASP A 182 -20.38 -13.26 -18.08
N LYS A 183 -20.68 -13.72 -19.31
CA LYS A 183 -22.04 -14.06 -19.80
C LYS A 183 -22.57 -15.41 -19.28
N LYS A 184 -21.85 -16.06 -18.36
CA LYS A 184 -22.29 -17.30 -17.73
C LYS A 184 -22.66 -17.01 -16.29
N GLU A 185 -23.88 -17.36 -15.90
CA GLU A 185 -24.30 -17.30 -14.50
C GLU A 185 -23.38 -18.23 -13.69
N PRO A 186 -22.61 -17.70 -12.71
CA PRO A 186 -21.79 -18.55 -11.88
C PRO A 186 -22.70 -19.46 -11.07
N GLY A 187 -22.58 -20.77 -11.29
CA GLY A 187 -23.29 -21.77 -10.50
C GLY A 187 -22.86 -21.63 -9.04
N ILE A 188 -23.79 -21.17 -8.20
CA ILE A 188 -23.57 -21.08 -6.76
C ILE A 188 -23.67 -22.50 -6.20
N ASN A 189 -22.56 -23.02 -5.71
CA ASN A 189 -22.51 -24.40 -5.22
C ASN A 189 -22.87 -24.49 -3.73
N ASP A 190 -22.44 -23.52 -2.93
CA ASP A 190 -22.70 -23.49 -1.49
C ASP A 190 -22.76 -22.05 -0.96
N VAL A 191 -23.70 -21.79 -0.05
CA VAL A 191 -23.94 -20.50 0.60
C VAL A 191 -23.97 -20.72 2.11
N LYS A 192 -23.05 -20.09 2.84
CA LYS A 192 -23.02 -20.14 4.30
C LYS A 192 -23.17 -18.75 4.89
N LEU A 193 -24.10 -18.62 5.84
CA LEU A 193 -24.27 -17.43 6.66
C LEU A 193 -23.41 -17.57 7.92
N LEU A 194 -22.46 -16.66 8.09
CA LEU A 194 -21.60 -16.58 9.26
C LEU A 194 -22.20 -15.65 10.32
N PRO A 195 -21.85 -15.87 11.62
CA PRO A 195 -22.20 -14.94 12.68
C PRO A 195 -21.77 -13.50 12.33
N GLY A 196 -22.63 -12.54 12.61
CA GLY A 196 -22.40 -11.12 12.26
C GLY A 196 -22.98 -10.67 10.91
N GLY A 197 -23.67 -11.56 10.18
CA GLY A 197 -24.38 -11.20 8.95
C GLY A 197 -23.51 -11.27 7.70
N LEU A 198 -22.43 -12.06 7.71
CA LEU A 198 -21.60 -12.29 6.53
C LEU A 198 -22.11 -13.49 5.74
N LEU A 199 -22.25 -13.33 4.42
CA LEU A 199 -22.59 -14.39 3.50
C LEU A 199 -21.35 -14.80 2.72
N VAL A 200 -21.01 -16.08 2.80
CA VAL A 200 -19.96 -16.68 1.97
C VAL A 200 -20.64 -17.38 0.81
N VAL A 201 -20.27 -16.99 -0.42
CA VAL A 201 -20.72 -17.65 -1.65
C VAL A 201 -19.51 -18.29 -2.31
N THR A 202 -19.59 -19.60 -2.55
CA THR A 202 -18.60 -20.34 -3.32
C THR A 202 -19.04 -20.43 -4.78
N ASP A 203 -18.18 -19.98 -5.68
CA ASP A 203 -18.37 -20.15 -7.12
C ASP A 203 -17.76 -21.49 -7.53
N GLY A 204 -18.51 -22.34 -8.22
CA GLY A 204 -18.00 -23.62 -8.71
C GLY A 204 -16.95 -23.49 -9.82
N SER A 205 -16.91 -22.35 -10.51
CA SER A 205 -16.04 -22.13 -11.67
C SER A 205 -14.71 -21.46 -11.33
N ASN A 206 -14.70 -20.63 -10.29
CA ASN A 206 -13.54 -19.92 -9.80
C ASN A 206 -13.34 -20.35 -8.35
N GLN A 207 -12.16 -20.82 -7.97
CA GLN A 207 -11.79 -21.13 -6.57
C GLN A 207 -11.72 -19.86 -5.68
N CYS A 208 -12.60 -18.88 -5.91
CA CYS A 208 -12.70 -17.61 -5.23
C CYS A 208 -13.92 -17.64 -4.29
N LEU A 209 -13.66 -17.41 -3.00
CA LEU A 209 -14.68 -17.17 -2.00
C LEU A 209 -15.12 -15.70 -2.08
N LYS A 210 -16.40 -15.45 -2.38
CA LYS A 210 -16.96 -14.09 -2.30
C LYS A 210 -17.63 -13.91 -0.95
N LEU A 211 -17.13 -12.93 -0.19
CA LEU A 211 -17.67 -12.52 1.10
C LEU A 211 -18.56 -11.29 0.90
N PHE A 212 -19.84 -11.43 1.21
CA PHE A 212 -20.78 -10.32 1.24
C PHE A 212 -21.10 -9.98 2.69
N ASN A 213 -21.05 -8.70 3.04
CA ASN A 213 -21.57 -8.26 4.32
C ASN A 213 -23.06 -7.91 4.14
N ILE A 214 -23.95 -8.73 4.69
CA ILE A 214 -25.41 -8.49 4.71
C ILE A 214 -25.79 -7.46 5.79
N GLN A 215 -24.83 -6.85 6.49
CA GLN A 215 -25.06 -5.53 7.12
C GLN A 215 -25.24 -4.43 6.07
N VAL A 216 -26.10 -4.69 5.09
CA VAL A 216 -26.88 -3.66 4.41
C VAL A 216 -27.64 -2.97 5.53
N LYS A 217 -27.39 -1.66 5.69
CA LYS A 217 -28.29 -0.76 6.40
C LYS A 217 -29.69 -0.96 5.83
N LEU A 218 -30.47 -1.85 6.43
CA LEU A 218 -31.89 -1.90 6.21
C LEU A 218 -32.42 -0.54 6.68
N PRO A 219 -33.10 0.25 5.84
CA PRO A 219 -33.85 1.40 6.36
C PRO A 219 -34.82 0.84 7.40
N ALA A 220 -34.84 1.45 8.58
CA ALA A 220 -35.57 0.98 9.77
C ALA A 220 -37.01 0.57 9.44
N TRP A 221 -37.23 -0.73 9.22
CA TRP A 221 -38.53 -1.38 9.18
C TRP A 221 -38.52 -2.44 10.29
N PRO A 222 -39.59 -2.55 11.10
CA PRO A 222 -39.62 -3.50 12.20
C PRO A 222 -39.83 -4.91 11.63
N LEU A 223 -38.74 -5.67 11.47
CA LEU A 223 -38.80 -7.09 11.17
C LEU A 223 -39.23 -7.85 12.43
N PHE A 224 -40.53 -8.16 12.49
CA PHE A 224 -41.09 -9.16 13.38
C PHE A 224 -40.59 -10.54 12.93
N ILE A 225 -39.71 -11.16 13.70
CA ILE A 225 -39.31 -12.56 13.51
C ILE A 225 -40.07 -13.39 14.56
N PRO A 226 -41.02 -14.26 14.18
CA PRO A 226 -41.59 -15.21 15.12
C PRO A 226 -40.57 -16.32 15.38
N ILE A 227 -40.11 -16.43 16.62
CA ILE A 227 -39.27 -17.54 17.08
C ILE A 227 -40.16 -18.79 17.14
N LEU A 228 -40.02 -19.68 16.14
CA LEU A 228 -40.50 -21.06 16.23
C LEU A 228 -39.57 -21.82 17.19
N ARG A 229 -40.07 -22.10 18.40
CA ARG A 229 -39.50 -23.10 19.30
C ARG A 229 -39.90 -24.49 18.80
N HIS A 230 -38.91 -25.34 18.55
CA HIS A 230 -39.04 -26.79 18.71
C HIS A 230 -38.26 -27.19 19.95
#